data_AF-A0A3D4EVW2-F1
#
_entry.id   AF-A0A3D4EVW2-F1
#
_cell.length_a   1.000
_cell.length_b   1.000
_cell.length_c   1.000
_cell.angle_alpha   90.00
_cell.angle_beta   90.00
_cell.angle_gamma   90.00
#
_symmetry.space_group_name_H-M   'P 1'
#
loop_
_entity.id
_entity.type
_entity.pdbx_description
1 polymer ?
#
loop_
_entity_poly.entity_id
_entity_poly.type
_entity_poly.pdbx_seq_one_letter_code
_entity_poly.pdbx_strand_id
1 'polypeptide(L)'
;MTKTLLLLPALALPLSAQLRITEVMSNSNHSDTAANGDWFEITNTGATAVNIAGYSFDDDDRISGASGGFPPYLLQSGASMVVLNDAPDTTFRSLWNLDLSIRVITKSEISNFPGLGSAGDEVNLFNNSGGLVDRFTFGAASEGFSFAKYNDGQSVPGGLSSNNVLGAYESEDPSEDVASPGISSDVPSPLPPFFVIPFQTSVIAGSSLSVSEYRVRSVDPNPGDTISLSLSNAPAWLSLIPVSNGVGRFTGTPSNNDIGTHTFQITATDNTNREESQTYQINVLPALSPIILNEYNAVGTEEYLGGGDELEAGAPFDSFFSRIEGNGGAWVEFVVTQNSDIRKWTLEITNKDSTQILKLADHVALKSIPAGTILTFSEGNRYVGTSFNQSSRLNIDGYAWTNIWMHDSIVIDQANSTQPSRSPIGSDDTRFIWKNAANEIIYGSSGENIALSDSNDNGIGDELIAVGDSEVFRLEANPSASTNPLNINYDDGSSSSYGRPNRWSNDSIVQLFNGFLAVSSPPQISSISTTKAVRGGYSAEADFFDSTHSVTGLAMP
;
A
#
# COMPACT_ATOMS: atom_id res chain seq x y z
N MET A 1 61.05 -51.70 -30.64
CA MET A 1 60.45 -51.23 -29.38
C MET A 1 59.10 -50.61 -29.72
N THR A 2 58.04 -51.38 -29.52
CA THR A 2 56.65 -50.96 -29.71
C THR A 2 56.27 -50.07 -28.53
N LYS A 3 56.00 -48.79 -28.75
CA LYS A 3 55.51 -47.88 -27.71
C LYS A 3 54.01 -48.08 -27.56
N THR A 4 53.61 -48.74 -26.48
CA THR A 4 52.22 -48.85 -26.06
C THR A 4 51.74 -47.49 -25.57
N LEU A 5 50.77 -46.91 -26.28
CA LEU A 5 50.07 -45.70 -25.87
C LEU A 5 49.02 -46.12 -24.82
N LEU A 6 49.22 -45.76 -23.55
CA LEU A 6 48.16 -45.87 -22.55
C LEU A 6 47.12 -44.78 -22.84
N LEU A 7 45.93 -45.19 -23.29
CA LEU A 7 44.74 -44.35 -23.20
C LEU A 7 44.34 -44.26 -21.72
N LEU A 8 44.40 -43.06 -21.13
CA LEU A 8 43.70 -42.78 -19.89
C LEU A 8 42.18 -42.79 -20.18
N PRO A 9 41.35 -43.38 -19.30
CA PRO A 9 39.91 -43.21 -19.41
C PRO A 9 39.59 -41.72 -19.21
N ALA A 10 38.84 -41.15 -20.15
CA ALA A 10 38.24 -39.84 -19.97
C ALA A 10 37.37 -39.90 -18.69
N LEU A 11 37.63 -38.99 -17.75
CA LEU A 11 36.67 -38.67 -16.69
C LEU A 11 35.37 -38.28 -17.40
N ALA A 12 34.34 -39.12 -17.31
CA ALA A 12 32.99 -38.71 -17.63
C ALA A 12 32.61 -37.63 -16.62
N LEU A 13 32.49 -36.38 -17.10
CA LEU A 13 31.76 -35.35 -16.38
C LEU A 13 30.36 -35.89 -16.08
N PRO A 14 29.77 -35.60 -14.90
CA PRO A 14 28.38 -35.98 -14.65
C PRO A 14 27.53 -35.43 -15.80
N LEU A 15 26.69 -36.29 -16.38
CA LEU A 15 25.63 -35.84 -17.28
C LEU A 15 24.89 -34.73 -16.53
N SER A 16 24.98 -33.47 -16.97
CA SER A 16 23.98 -32.47 -16.60
C SER A 16 22.61 -33.12 -16.81
N ALA A 17 21.70 -33.07 -15.84
CA ALA A 17 20.41 -33.73 -16.00
C ALA A 17 19.77 -33.18 -17.30
N GLN A 18 19.32 -34.07 -18.18
CA GLN A 18 18.78 -33.63 -19.47
C GLN A 18 17.45 -32.90 -19.31
N LEU A 19 16.76 -33.13 -18.19
CA LEU A 19 15.54 -32.43 -17.82
C LEU A 19 15.83 -31.47 -16.68
N ARG A 20 15.22 -30.29 -16.74
CA ARG A 20 15.20 -29.28 -15.69
C ARG A 20 13.77 -28.83 -15.44
N ILE A 21 13.46 -28.56 -14.18
CA ILE A 21 12.27 -27.79 -13.83
C ILE A 21 12.65 -26.33 -14.06
N THR A 22 11.94 -25.66 -14.95
CA THR A 22 12.32 -24.33 -15.48
C THR A 22 11.37 -23.24 -15.04
N GLU A 23 10.16 -23.59 -14.64
CA GLU A 23 9.19 -22.61 -14.14
C GLU A 23 8.23 -23.27 -13.14
N VAL A 24 7.79 -22.53 -12.13
CA VAL A 24 6.81 -22.97 -11.13
C VAL A 24 5.87 -21.82 -10.82
N MET A 25 4.56 -22.03 -10.93
CA MET A 25 3.53 -21.13 -10.44
C MET A 25 2.73 -21.85 -9.36
N SER A 26 2.76 -21.32 -8.14
CA SER A 26 2.12 -21.89 -6.94
C SER A 26 1.09 -20.96 -6.32
N ASN A 27 0.75 -19.86 -7.01
CA ASN A 27 -0.28 -18.92 -6.60
C ASN A 27 -0.73 -18.09 -7.82
N SER A 28 -1.62 -18.65 -8.64
CA SER A 28 -2.19 -17.95 -9.79
C SER A 28 -3.22 -16.90 -9.34
N ASN A 29 -3.37 -15.82 -10.11
CA ASN A 29 -4.42 -14.80 -9.92
C ASN A 29 -5.65 -15.07 -10.80
N HIS A 30 -5.71 -16.23 -11.46
CA HIS A 30 -6.84 -16.68 -12.29
C HIS A 30 -8.06 -17.12 -11.47
N SER A 31 -8.36 -16.40 -10.37
CA SER A 31 -9.35 -16.73 -9.33
C SER A 31 -10.77 -17.00 -9.86
N ASP A 32 -11.15 -16.36 -10.97
CA ASP A 32 -12.45 -16.52 -11.63
C ASP A 32 -12.46 -17.51 -12.81
N THR A 33 -11.36 -18.23 -13.06
CA THR A 33 -11.27 -19.21 -14.14
C THR A 33 -10.96 -20.61 -13.63
N ALA A 34 -11.17 -21.61 -14.49
CA ALA A 34 -10.71 -22.97 -14.21
C ALA A 34 -9.18 -23.11 -14.22
N ALA A 35 -8.41 -22.04 -14.48
CA ALA A 35 -6.95 -22.07 -14.59
C ALA A 35 -6.20 -21.62 -13.32
N ASN A 36 -6.90 -21.42 -12.19
CA ASN A 36 -6.29 -20.95 -10.93
C ASN A 36 -5.37 -21.97 -10.21
N GLY A 37 -5.13 -23.13 -10.81
CA GLY A 37 -4.37 -24.20 -10.17
C GLY A 37 -2.87 -24.03 -10.37
N ASP A 38 -2.10 -24.57 -9.42
CA ASP A 38 -0.64 -24.66 -9.54
C ASP A 38 -0.21 -25.35 -10.84
N TRP A 39 0.93 -24.92 -11.36
CA TRP A 39 1.57 -25.59 -12.47
C TRP A 39 3.09 -25.43 -12.42
N PHE A 40 3.78 -26.32 -13.13
CA PHE A 40 5.22 -26.19 -13.33
C PHE A 40 5.62 -26.65 -14.72
N GLU A 41 6.78 -26.18 -15.16
CA GLU A 41 7.37 -26.51 -16.45
C GLU A 41 8.59 -27.41 -16.27
N ILE A 42 8.72 -28.38 -17.18
CA ILE A 42 9.94 -29.15 -17.38
C ILE A 42 10.46 -28.90 -18.80
N THR A 43 11.72 -28.50 -18.92
CA THR A 43 12.43 -28.37 -20.19
C THR A 43 13.49 -29.45 -20.35
N ASN A 44 13.60 -29.99 -21.56
CA ASN A 44 14.74 -30.82 -21.93
C ASN A 44 15.90 -29.94 -22.42
N THR A 45 16.85 -29.66 -21.54
CA THR A 45 18.03 -28.83 -21.82
C THR A 45 19.20 -29.64 -22.38
N GLY A 46 19.04 -30.97 -22.51
CA GLY A 46 19.99 -31.88 -23.11
C GLY A 46 19.92 -31.92 -24.65
N ALA A 47 20.96 -32.44 -25.30
CA ALA A 47 21.06 -32.53 -26.76
C ALA A 47 20.26 -33.68 -27.41
N THR A 48 19.56 -34.51 -26.61
CA THR A 48 18.83 -35.69 -27.10
C THR A 48 17.43 -35.73 -26.53
N ALA A 49 16.48 -36.26 -27.29
CA ALA A 49 15.11 -36.44 -26.80
C ALA A 49 15.06 -37.41 -25.60
N VAL A 50 14.20 -37.12 -24.63
CA VAL A 50 14.03 -37.90 -23.39
C VAL A 50 12.63 -38.50 -23.35
N ASN A 51 12.55 -39.81 -23.12
CA ASN A 51 11.27 -40.47 -22.86
C ASN A 51 10.92 -40.32 -21.38
N ILE A 52 9.82 -39.63 -21.09
CA ILE A 52 9.37 -39.32 -19.73
C ILE A 52 8.42 -40.38 -19.14
N ALA A 53 8.15 -41.47 -19.86
CA ALA A 53 7.23 -42.51 -19.40
C ALA A 53 7.58 -42.98 -17.98
N GLY A 54 6.65 -42.83 -17.03
CA GLY A 54 6.81 -43.23 -15.64
C GLY A 54 7.69 -42.32 -14.78
N TYR A 55 8.19 -41.20 -15.31
CA TYR A 55 8.77 -40.14 -14.48
C TYR A 55 7.68 -39.58 -13.56
N SER A 56 8.03 -39.19 -12.35
CA SER A 56 7.06 -38.69 -11.37
C SER A 56 7.61 -37.45 -10.69
N PHE A 57 6.75 -36.73 -9.99
CA PHE A 57 7.18 -35.60 -9.16
C PHE A 57 6.52 -35.68 -7.79
N ASP A 58 7.12 -34.95 -6.85
CA ASP A 58 6.57 -34.68 -5.54
C ASP A 58 6.95 -33.28 -5.08
N ASP A 59 6.28 -32.80 -4.03
CA ASP A 59 6.57 -31.55 -3.34
C ASP A 59 7.75 -31.74 -2.35
N ASP A 60 7.77 -31.03 -1.22
CA ASP A 60 8.79 -31.14 -0.19
C ASP A 60 8.81 -32.49 0.57
N ASP A 61 7.79 -33.34 0.40
CA ASP A 61 7.78 -34.73 0.89
C ASP A 61 8.81 -35.63 0.15
N ARG A 62 9.17 -35.27 -1.09
CA ARG A 62 10.26 -35.88 -1.89
C ARG A 62 10.10 -37.39 -2.14
N ILE A 63 8.88 -37.86 -2.32
CA ILE A 63 8.51 -39.27 -2.54
C ILE A 63 8.40 -39.55 -4.04
N SER A 64 9.37 -40.32 -4.55
CA SER A 64 9.27 -40.87 -5.91
C SER A 64 7.97 -41.65 -6.11
N GLY A 65 7.24 -41.33 -7.18
CA GLY A 65 5.99 -42.00 -7.58
C GLY A 65 4.72 -41.36 -7.01
N ALA A 66 4.83 -40.30 -6.20
CA ALA A 66 3.66 -39.64 -5.58
C ALA A 66 2.61 -39.16 -6.60
N SER A 67 3.06 -38.63 -7.74
CA SER A 67 2.15 -38.22 -8.83
C SER A 67 1.60 -39.36 -9.71
N GLY A 68 2.01 -40.62 -9.48
CA GLY A 68 1.55 -41.78 -10.26
C GLY A 68 2.24 -42.03 -11.59
N GLY A 69 3.21 -41.18 -11.95
CA GLY A 69 4.01 -41.32 -13.16
C GLY A 69 3.37 -40.69 -14.40
N PHE A 70 4.19 -40.04 -15.23
CA PHE A 70 3.76 -39.40 -16.46
C PHE A 70 3.45 -40.42 -17.56
N PRO A 71 2.50 -40.10 -18.46
CA PRO A 71 2.23 -40.92 -19.63
C PRO A 71 3.43 -40.95 -20.58
N PRO A 72 3.50 -41.94 -21.49
CA PRO A 72 4.55 -42.00 -22.49
C PRO A 72 4.55 -40.76 -23.39
N TYR A 73 5.66 -40.03 -23.37
CA TYR A 73 5.91 -38.89 -24.25
C TYR A 73 7.42 -38.74 -24.47
N LEU A 74 7.79 -38.31 -25.67
CA LEU A 74 9.19 -38.12 -26.06
C LEU A 74 9.48 -36.62 -26.16
N LEU A 75 9.97 -36.03 -25.07
CA LEU A 75 10.28 -34.62 -24.97
C LEU A 75 11.55 -34.32 -25.78
N GLN A 76 11.40 -33.58 -26.88
CA GLN A 76 12.51 -33.26 -27.78
C GLN A 76 13.54 -32.36 -27.08
N SER A 77 14.78 -32.37 -27.59
CA SER A 77 15.81 -31.43 -27.14
C SER A 77 15.35 -29.99 -27.33
N GLY A 78 15.49 -29.16 -26.29
CA GLY A 78 15.06 -27.76 -26.24
C GLY A 78 13.55 -27.55 -26.08
N ALA A 79 12.74 -28.61 -26.00
CA ALA A 79 11.29 -28.48 -25.82
C ALA A 79 10.92 -28.45 -24.34
N SER A 80 9.88 -27.67 -24.04
CA SER A 80 9.22 -27.63 -22.73
C SER A 80 7.92 -28.43 -22.71
N MET A 81 7.56 -28.91 -21.53
CA MET A 81 6.22 -29.41 -21.22
C MET A 81 5.72 -28.80 -19.91
N VAL A 82 4.41 -28.57 -19.82
CA VAL A 82 3.75 -27.98 -18.66
C VAL A 82 2.91 -29.05 -17.95
N VAL A 83 2.94 -29.07 -16.63
CA VAL A 83 2.14 -29.98 -15.78
C VAL A 83 1.18 -29.13 -14.96
N LEU A 84 -0.12 -29.39 -15.10
CA LEU A 84 -1.20 -28.59 -14.51
C LEU A 84 -1.86 -29.35 -13.35
N ASN A 85 -2.13 -28.65 -12.24
CA ASN A 85 -2.97 -29.17 -11.16
C ASN A 85 -4.42 -29.24 -11.62
N ASP A 86 -5.16 -28.13 -11.75
CA ASP A 86 -6.62 -28.20 -11.95
C ASP A 86 -7.13 -27.57 -13.26
N ALA A 87 -6.23 -27.00 -14.07
CA ALA A 87 -6.59 -26.33 -15.32
C ALA A 87 -6.87 -27.30 -16.50
N PRO A 88 -7.99 -27.15 -17.24
CA PRO A 88 -8.16 -27.80 -18.52
C PRO A 88 -7.13 -27.30 -19.54
N ASP A 89 -6.54 -28.20 -20.33
CA ASP A 89 -5.55 -27.88 -21.37
C ASP A 89 -6.06 -26.76 -22.31
N THR A 90 -7.31 -26.83 -22.75
CA THR A 90 -7.92 -25.82 -23.63
C THR A 90 -7.98 -24.43 -23.01
N THR A 91 -8.25 -24.34 -21.71
CA THR A 91 -8.36 -23.05 -21.00
C THR A 91 -6.98 -22.45 -20.82
N PHE A 92 -6.03 -23.25 -20.31
CA PHE A 92 -4.65 -22.80 -20.10
C PHE A 92 -4.02 -22.32 -21.42
N ARG A 93 -4.20 -23.07 -22.52
CA ARG A 93 -3.71 -22.66 -23.83
C ARG A 93 -4.32 -21.35 -24.33
N SER A 94 -5.60 -21.11 -24.05
CA SER A 94 -6.27 -19.88 -24.48
C SER A 94 -5.74 -18.65 -23.76
N LEU A 95 -5.58 -18.75 -22.43
CA LEU A 95 -5.09 -17.65 -21.59
C LEU A 95 -3.65 -17.28 -21.91
N TRP A 96 -2.80 -18.29 -22.14
CA TRP A 96 -1.38 -18.09 -22.41
C TRP A 96 -1.04 -18.04 -23.89
N ASN A 97 -2.02 -18.11 -24.80
CA ASN A 97 -1.79 -18.24 -26.23
C ASN A 97 -0.72 -19.32 -26.57
N LEU A 98 -0.80 -20.46 -25.87
CA LEU A 98 0.27 -21.46 -25.83
C LEU A 98 0.36 -22.24 -27.16
N ASP A 99 1.57 -22.35 -27.70
CA ASP A 99 1.82 -23.08 -28.94
C ASP A 99 1.36 -24.56 -28.84
N LEU A 100 0.71 -25.06 -29.90
CA LEU A 100 0.16 -26.42 -29.96
C LEU A 100 1.24 -27.52 -29.83
N SER A 101 2.51 -27.20 -30.08
CA SER A 101 3.62 -28.12 -29.92
C SER A 101 4.01 -28.37 -28.45
N ILE A 102 3.69 -27.45 -27.54
CA ILE A 102 3.97 -27.59 -26.11
C ILE A 102 3.06 -28.69 -25.54
N ARG A 103 3.67 -29.69 -24.92
CA ARG A 103 2.93 -30.75 -24.26
C ARG A 103 2.41 -30.25 -22.92
N VAL A 104 1.10 -30.36 -22.72
CA VAL A 104 0.45 -30.11 -21.43
C VAL A 104 0.02 -31.44 -20.83
N ILE A 105 0.42 -31.73 -19.59
CA ILE A 105 -0.02 -32.86 -18.78
C ILE A 105 -1.06 -32.32 -17.79
N THR A 106 -2.29 -32.82 -17.87
CA THR A 106 -3.36 -32.44 -16.94
C THR A 106 -3.53 -33.47 -15.83
N LYS A 107 -4.25 -33.12 -14.75
CA LYS A 107 -4.66 -34.05 -13.68
C LYS A 107 -5.26 -35.36 -14.16
N SER A 108 -5.94 -35.35 -15.32
CA SER A 108 -6.55 -36.56 -15.88
C SER A 108 -5.53 -37.60 -16.36
N GLU A 109 -4.26 -37.21 -16.52
CA GLU A 109 -3.17 -38.03 -17.02
C GLU A 109 -2.19 -38.48 -15.92
N ILE A 110 -2.40 -38.03 -14.68
CA ILE A 110 -1.62 -38.38 -13.48
C ILE A 110 -2.57 -38.85 -12.37
N SER A 111 -2.06 -39.52 -11.33
CA SER A 111 -2.93 -40.03 -10.25
C SER A 111 -3.17 -39.01 -9.14
N ASN A 112 -2.21 -38.10 -8.96
CA ASN A 112 -2.23 -37.06 -7.95
C ASN A 112 -1.36 -35.90 -8.42
N PHE A 113 -1.70 -34.69 -8.00
CA PHE A 113 -0.81 -33.53 -8.11
C PHE A 113 -0.41 -33.16 -6.66
N PRO A 114 0.79 -33.55 -6.21
CA PRO A 114 1.39 -33.03 -4.98
C PRO A 114 1.33 -31.50 -4.98
N GLY A 115 0.75 -30.92 -3.93
CA GLY A 115 0.37 -29.50 -3.92
C GLY A 115 1.59 -28.61 -3.79
N LEU A 116 1.56 -27.42 -4.38
CA LEU A 116 2.69 -26.49 -4.31
C LEU A 116 2.32 -25.32 -3.40
N GLY A 117 2.85 -25.31 -2.18
CA GLY A 117 2.53 -24.33 -1.15
C GLY A 117 2.98 -22.91 -1.50
N SER A 118 2.06 -21.95 -1.42
CA SER A 118 2.35 -20.53 -1.67
C SER A 118 3.26 -19.87 -0.63
N ALA A 119 3.47 -20.46 0.56
CA ALA A 119 4.43 -19.98 1.55
C ALA A 119 5.89 -20.36 1.23
N GLY A 120 6.11 -21.18 0.19
CA GLY A 120 7.39 -21.75 -0.21
C GLY A 120 7.36 -23.27 -0.12
N ASP A 121 7.92 -23.92 -1.15
CA ASP A 121 7.85 -25.37 -1.35
C ASP A 121 8.96 -25.86 -2.31
N GLU A 122 8.86 -27.11 -2.75
CA GLU A 122 9.72 -27.73 -3.74
C GLU A 122 8.93 -28.41 -4.87
N VAL A 123 9.59 -28.57 -6.02
CA VAL A 123 9.23 -29.56 -7.03
C VAL A 123 10.42 -30.51 -7.19
N ASN A 124 10.20 -31.79 -6.94
CA ASN A 124 11.20 -32.84 -7.01
C ASN A 124 10.87 -33.79 -8.16
N LEU A 125 11.63 -33.72 -9.26
CA LEU A 125 11.43 -34.57 -10.43
C LEU A 125 12.22 -35.87 -10.30
N PHE A 126 11.55 -37.01 -10.43
CA PHE A 126 12.14 -38.35 -10.36
C PHE A 126 12.02 -39.09 -11.70
N ASN A 127 13.04 -39.85 -12.06
CA ASN A 127 12.97 -40.77 -13.20
C ASN A 127 12.15 -42.03 -12.87
N ASN A 128 11.83 -42.83 -13.89
CA ASN A 128 11.05 -44.07 -13.75
C ASN A 128 11.75 -45.19 -12.92
N SER A 129 13.00 -44.98 -12.48
CA SER A 129 13.70 -45.85 -11.54
C SER A 129 13.73 -45.29 -10.11
N GLY A 130 13.08 -44.13 -9.89
CA GLY A 130 13.00 -43.41 -8.62
C GLY A 130 14.22 -42.56 -8.26
N GLY A 131 15.15 -42.37 -9.19
CA GLY A 131 16.28 -41.45 -8.99
C GLY A 131 15.87 -39.99 -9.21
N LEU A 132 16.30 -39.09 -8.32
CA LEU A 132 16.12 -37.64 -8.48
C LEU A 132 16.82 -37.15 -9.75
N VAL A 133 16.10 -36.41 -10.57
CA VAL A 133 16.54 -35.82 -11.84
C VAL A 133 16.85 -34.35 -11.64
N ASP A 134 15.91 -33.61 -11.05
CA ASP A 134 16.08 -32.19 -10.73
C ASP A 134 15.25 -31.81 -9.49
N ARG A 135 15.64 -30.70 -8.88
CA ARG A 135 14.91 -30.07 -7.77
C ARG A 135 14.77 -28.58 -8.01
N PHE A 136 13.56 -28.07 -7.85
CA PHE A 136 13.27 -26.66 -7.75
C PHE A 136 12.82 -26.35 -6.33
N THR A 137 13.49 -25.44 -5.63
CA THR A 137 13.06 -24.97 -4.31
C THR A 137 12.71 -23.49 -4.45
N PHE A 138 11.55 -23.08 -3.95
CA PHE A 138 11.07 -21.70 -4.04
C PHE A 138 10.57 -21.19 -2.69
N GLY A 139 10.58 -19.88 -2.51
CA GLY A 139 10.10 -19.21 -1.29
C GLY A 139 8.63 -18.82 -1.40
N ALA A 140 8.18 -17.90 -0.56
CA ALA A 140 6.81 -17.40 -0.63
C ALA A 140 6.49 -16.80 -2.02
N ALA A 141 5.37 -17.24 -2.60
CA ALA A 141 4.87 -16.79 -3.89
C ALA A 141 4.22 -15.41 -3.77
N SER A 142 4.30 -14.63 -4.85
CA SER A 142 3.42 -13.49 -5.07
C SER A 142 2.33 -13.92 -6.02
N GLU A 143 1.08 -13.62 -5.69
CA GLU A 143 -0.08 -13.96 -6.51
C GLU A 143 0.10 -13.45 -7.94
N GLY A 144 -0.11 -14.33 -8.91
CA GLY A 144 0.00 -14.05 -10.34
C GLY A 144 1.42 -14.11 -10.93
N PHE A 145 2.46 -14.36 -10.13
CA PHE A 145 3.85 -14.40 -10.62
C PHE A 145 4.49 -15.77 -10.43
N SER A 146 5.08 -16.33 -11.50
CA SER A 146 5.82 -17.59 -11.47
C SER A 146 7.26 -17.40 -11.00
N PHE A 147 7.89 -18.49 -10.55
CA PHE A 147 9.33 -18.61 -10.37
C PHE A 147 9.97 -19.24 -11.59
N ALA A 148 11.05 -18.66 -12.13
CA ALA A 148 11.73 -19.18 -13.31
C ALA A 148 13.21 -19.54 -13.08
N LYS A 149 13.72 -20.45 -13.91
CA LYS A 149 15.13 -20.83 -14.05
C LYS A 149 15.54 -20.77 -15.51
N TYR A 150 16.82 -20.50 -15.73
CA TYR A 150 17.45 -20.62 -17.04
C TYR A 150 17.62 -22.07 -17.49
N ASN A 151 17.82 -22.28 -18.79
CA ASN A 151 18.13 -23.59 -19.38
C ASN A 151 19.35 -24.30 -18.77
N ASP A 152 20.26 -23.58 -18.10
CA ASP A 152 21.40 -24.18 -17.40
C ASP A 152 21.08 -24.64 -15.96
N GLY A 153 19.87 -24.34 -15.48
CA GLY A 153 19.36 -24.65 -14.15
C GLY A 153 19.68 -23.58 -13.09
N GLN A 154 20.30 -22.45 -13.46
CA GLN A 154 20.47 -21.33 -12.54
C GLN A 154 19.13 -20.62 -12.31
N SER A 155 18.88 -20.23 -11.07
CA SER A 155 17.72 -19.39 -10.72
C SER A 155 17.78 -18.06 -11.45
N VAL A 156 16.64 -17.60 -11.95
CA VAL A 156 16.48 -16.21 -12.37
C VAL A 156 16.62 -15.33 -11.11
N PRO A 157 17.59 -14.40 -11.06
CA PRO A 157 17.72 -13.51 -9.91
C PRO A 157 16.45 -12.66 -9.76
N GLY A 158 16.02 -12.45 -8.51
CA GLY A 158 14.74 -11.79 -8.20
C GLY A 158 13.59 -12.78 -7.93
N GLY A 159 13.73 -14.02 -8.40
CA GLY A 159 12.85 -15.13 -8.03
C GLY A 159 11.51 -15.15 -8.76
N LEU A 160 10.89 -14.01 -9.04
CA LEU A 160 9.57 -13.91 -9.67
C LEU A 160 9.65 -13.38 -11.12
N SER A 161 8.70 -13.79 -11.94
CA SER A 161 8.50 -13.32 -13.31
C SER A 161 8.17 -11.82 -13.36
N SER A 162 8.42 -11.20 -14.51
CA SER A 162 8.10 -9.79 -14.77
C SER A 162 7.79 -9.62 -16.25
N ASN A 163 6.76 -8.83 -16.59
CA ASN A 163 6.29 -8.74 -17.96
C ASN A 163 7.41 -8.23 -18.89
N ASN A 164 7.58 -8.90 -20.04
CA ASN A 164 8.64 -8.67 -21.01
C ASN A 164 10.07 -8.99 -20.53
N VAL A 165 10.23 -9.69 -19.41
CA VAL A 165 11.52 -10.16 -18.89
C VAL A 165 11.66 -11.65 -19.16
N LEU A 166 12.74 -12.07 -19.83
CA LEU A 166 13.06 -13.48 -20.12
C LEU A 166 11.99 -14.26 -20.89
N GLY A 167 11.20 -13.57 -21.71
CA GLY A 167 10.10 -14.18 -22.46
C GLY A 167 8.84 -14.38 -21.63
N ALA A 168 8.80 -13.88 -20.38
CA ALA A 168 7.56 -13.79 -19.62
C ALA A 168 6.65 -12.71 -20.20
N TYR A 169 5.36 -13.01 -20.20
CA TYR A 169 4.29 -12.16 -20.72
C TYR A 169 3.07 -12.27 -19.81
N GLU A 170 2.14 -11.35 -19.98
CA GLU A 170 0.84 -11.38 -19.28
C GLU A 170 -0.11 -12.37 -19.96
N SER A 171 -0.82 -13.17 -19.17
CA SER A 171 -1.97 -13.94 -19.66
C SER A 171 -3.12 -13.01 -20.07
N GLU A 172 -3.98 -13.51 -20.96
CA GLU A 172 -5.18 -12.79 -21.39
C GLU A 172 -6.27 -12.74 -20.29
N ASP A 173 -7.15 -11.74 -20.37
CA ASP A 173 -8.35 -11.48 -19.54
C ASP A 173 -9.11 -12.78 -19.15
N PRO A 174 -9.55 -12.99 -17.88
CA PRO A 174 -9.87 -11.99 -16.86
C PRO A 174 -8.78 -11.59 -15.85
N SER A 175 -7.59 -12.18 -15.90
CA SER A 175 -6.52 -11.88 -14.94
C SER A 175 -5.15 -11.90 -15.62
N GLU A 176 -4.26 -11.00 -15.19
CA GLU A 176 -2.91 -10.82 -15.73
C GLU A 176 -1.89 -11.56 -14.87
N ASP A 177 -1.85 -12.90 -14.96
CA ASP A 177 -0.68 -13.64 -14.48
C ASP A 177 0.51 -13.31 -15.38
N VAL A 178 1.70 -13.22 -14.81
CA VAL A 178 2.94 -13.03 -15.54
C VAL A 178 3.75 -14.31 -15.45
N ALA A 179 4.04 -14.95 -16.59
CA ALA A 179 4.85 -16.16 -16.66
C ALA A 179 5.35 -16.39 -18.09
N SER A 180 6.14 -17.44 -18.32
CA SER A 180 6.71 -17.82 -19.62
C SER A 180 6.40 -19.26 -20.04
N PRO A 181 5.17 -19.78 -19.90
CA PRO A 181 4.88 -21.19 -20.16
C PRO A 181 5.22 -21.57 -21.62
N GLY A 182 5.92 -22.68 -21.77
CA GLY A 182 6.46 -23.17 -23.04
C GLY A 182 7.81 -22.59 -23.43
N ILE A 183 8.36 -21.64 -22.66
CA ILE A 183 9.61 -20.94 -22.95
C ILE A 183 10.57 -21.11 -21.78
N SER A 184 11.66 -21.84 -21.99
CA SER A 184 12.84 -21.70 -21.13
C SER A 184 13.94 -20.95 -21.86
N SER A 185 14.28 -19.78 -21.31
CA SER A 185 15.25 -18.88 -21.90
C SER A 185 16.69 -19.32 -21.60
N ASP A 186 17.57 -19.10 -22.57
CA ASP A 186 19.01 -19.09 -22.31
C ASP A 186 19.36 -17.93 -21.38
N VAL A 187 20.47 -18.05 -20.65
CA VAL A 187 21.02 -16.90 -19.91
C VAL A 187 21.25 -15.77 -20.92
N PRO A 188 20.64 -14.59 -20.73
CA PRO A 188 20.74 -13.51 -21.70
C PRO A 188 22.19 -13.02 -21.80
N SER A 189 22.55 -12.40 -22.93
CA SER A 189 23.76 -11.57 -22.95
C SER A 189 23.68 -10.53 -21.83
N PRO A 190 24.80 -10.02 -21.29
CA PRO A 190 24.72 -9.14 -20.12
C PRO A 190 23.77 -7.95 -20.35
N LEU A 191 22.90 -7.71 -19.38
CA LEU A 191 21.83 -6.69 -19.34
C LEU A 191 22.08 -5.78 -18.12
N PRO A 192 21.55 -4.54 -18.12
CA PRO A 192 21.61 -3.72 -16.90
C PRO A 192 20.73 -4.29 -15.78
N PRO A 193 21.01 -3.94 -14.51
CA PRO A 193 20.08 -4.18 -13.42
C PRO A 193 18.75 -3.44 -13.60
N PHE A 194 17.73 -3.81 -12.83
CA PHE A 194 16.48 -3.05 -12.70
C PHE A 194 16.11 -2.85 -11.24
N PHE A 195 15.35 -1.78 -10.94
CA PHE A 195 14.91 -1.47 -9.58
C PHE A 195 13.53 -2.04 -9.28
N VAL A 196 13.32 -2.40 -8.00
CA VAL A 196 12.05 -2.93 -7.48
C VAL A 196 11.40 -1.86 -6.59
N ILE A 197 10.09 -1.64 -6.79
CA ILE A 197 9.27 -0.76 -5.96
C ILE A 197 9.25 -1.22 -4.48
N PRO A 198 8.94 -0.36 -3.51
CA PRO A 198 8.54 1.06 -3.62
C PRO A 198 9.70 2.03 -3.89
N PHE A 199 9.43 3.14 -4.59
CA PHE A 199 10.41 4.21 -4.87
C PHE A 199 10.26 5.44 -3.98
N GLN A 200 9.38 5.38 -3.00
CA GLN A 200 9.12 6.47 -2.08
C GLN A 200 9.01 5.97 -0.64
N THR A 201 9.38 6.83 0.31
CA THR A 201 9.17 6.60 1.75
C THR A 201 9.05 7.93 2.50
N SER A 202 8.72 7.86 3.77
CA SER A 202 8.58 9.03 4.64
C SER A 202 9.39 8.85 5.92
N VAL A 203 9.84 9.97 6.51
CA VAL A 203 10.61 9.98 7.76
C VAL A 203 10.24 11.20 8.60
N ILE A 204 10.26 11.05 9.92
CA ILE A 204 10.05 12.17 10.83
C ILE A 204 11.33 12.99 11.00
N ALA A 205 11.22 14.32 10.94
CA ALA A 205 12.34 15.23 11.24
C ALA A 205 12.94 14.90 12.63
N GLY A 206 14.26 14.78 12.70
CA GLY A 206 14.99 14.40 13.91
C GLY A 206 15.10 12.88 14.15
N SER A 207 14.40 12.04 13.38
CA SER A 207 14.52 10.58 13.47
C SER A 207 15.62 10.04 12.56
N SER A 208 16.32 8.99 13.01
CA SER A 208 17.32 8.30 12.21
C SER A 208 16.68 7.37 11.19
N LEU A 209 17.10 7.44 9.92
CA LEU A 209 16.65 6.49 8.89
C LEU A 209 17.14 5.05 9.13
N SER A 210 18.09 4.83 10.04
CA SER A 210 18.60 3.48 10.33
C SER A 210 17.57 2.56 10.99
N VAL A 211 16.50 3.10 11.55
CA VAL A 211 15.39 2.34 12.17
C VAL A 211 14.26 2.03 11.19
N SER A 212 14.33 2.53 9.95
CA SER A 212 13.36 2.21 8.91
C SER A 212 13.64 0.83 8.31
N GLU A 213 12.59 0.05 8.07
CA GLU A 213 12.69 -1.22 7.33
C GLU A 213 12.73 -1.05 5.81
N TYR A 214 12.51 0.17 5.31
CA TYR A 214 12.62 0.45 3.89
C TYR A 214 14.02 0.08 3.34
N ARG A 215 14.05 -0.60 2.19
CA ARG A 215 15.27 -0.96 1.46
C ARG A 215 15.16 -0.55 0.00
N VAL A 216 16.25 0.01 -0.50
CA VAL A 216 16.48 0.13 -1.95
C VAL A 216 16.81 -1.26 -2.45
N ARG A 217 16.11 -1.72 -3.49
CA ARG A 217 16.33 -3.05 -4.08
C ARG A 217 16.48 -2.93 -5.59
N SER A 218 17.54 -3.51 -6.11
CA SER A 218 17.78 -3.74 -7.52
C SER A 218 18.16 -5.20 -7.74
N VAL A 219 17.79 -5.73 -8.90
CA VAL A 219 18.07 -7.10 -9.31
C VAL A 219 18.71 -7.06 -10.69
N ASP A 220 19.62 -8.00 -10.95
CA ASP A 220 20.24 -8.16 -12.26
C ASP A 220 19.68 -9.42 -12.92
N PRO A 221 19.18 -9.36 -14.17
CA PRO A 221 18.72 -10.55 -14.88
C PRO A 221 19.80 -11.63 -15.00
N ASN A 222 21.08 -11.27 -15.06
CA ASN A 222 22.18 -12.20 -15.27
C ASN A 222 22.60 -12.92 -13.96
N PRO A 223 22.50 -14.26 -13.87
CA PRO A 223 22.88 -15.01 -12.68
C PRO A 223 24.34 -14.80 -12.28
N GLY A 224 24.54 -14.52 -11.00
CA GLY A 224 25.87 -14.35 -10.42
C GLY A 224 26.46 -12.95 -10.59
N ASP A 225 25.77 -12.04 -11.27
CA ASP A 225 26.23 -10.67 -11.38
C ASP A 225 26.07 -9.91 -10.06
N THR A 226 27.10 -9.13 -9.74
CA THR A 226 27.13 -8.31 -8.54
C THR A 226 26.75 -6.88 -8.88
N ILE A 227 25.87 -6.30 -8.09
CA ILE A 227 25.30 -4.97 -8.29
C ILE A 227 25.83 -4.05 -7.20
N SER A 228 26.38 -2.90 -7.63
CA SER A 228 26.73 -1.79 -6.76
C SER A 228 25.72 -0.67 -6.89
N LEU A 229 25.38 -0.03 -5.76
CA LEU A 229 24.45 1.09 -5.71
C LEU A 229 25.19 2.38 -5.42
N SER A 230 24.89 3.43 -6.17
CA SER A 230 25.41 4.78 -5.94
C SER A 230 24.27 5.79 -5.83
N LEU A 231 24.45 6.78 -4.95
CA LEU A 231 23.48 7.82 -4.65
C LEU A 231 23.95 9.16 -5.24
N SER A 232 23.06 9.85 -5.96
CA SER A 232 23.34 11.17 -6.53
C SER A 232 22.18 12.15 -6.30
N ASN A 233 22.50 13.45 -6.30
CA ASN A 233 21.55 14.55 -6.03
C ASN A 233 20.81 14.44 -4.69
N ALA A 234 21.38 13.74 -3.72
CA ALA A 234 20.77 13.56 -2.40
C ALA A 234 20.93 14.80 -1.51
N PRO A 235 19.97 15.03 -0.59
CA PRO A 235 20.14 15.99 0.49
C PRO A 235 21.39 15.69 1.33
N ALA A 236 22.03 16.72 1.88
CA ALA A 236 23.29 16.56 2.61
C ALA A 236 23.21 15.65 3.85
N TRP A 237 22.02 15.49 4.42
CA TRP A 237 21.77 14.62 5.57
C TRP A 237 21.54 13.15 5.19
N LEU A 238 21.36 12.82 3.90
CA LEU A 238 21.02 11.49 3.40
C LEU A 238 22.26 10.77 2.86
N SER A 239 22.39 9.49 3.17
CA SER A 239 23.43 8.60 2.64
C SER A 239 22.87 7.21 2.38
N LEU A 240 23.47 6.47 1.45
CA LEU A 240 23.10 5.09 1.13
C LEU A 240 24.26 4.17 1.51
N ILE A 241 23.98 3.14 2.30
CA ILE A 241 24.95 2.09 2.63
C ILE A 241 24.53 0.77 1.99
N PRO A 242 25.48 -0.02 1.45
CA PRO A 242 25.17 -1.35 0.93
C PRO A 242 24.84 -2.30 2.09
N VAL A 243 23.85 -3.16 1.88
CA VAL A 243 23.42 -4.22 2.82
C VAL A 243 23.78 -5.59 2.25
N SER A 244 23.42 -5.84 0.99
CA SER A 244 23.76 -7.05 0.23
C SER A 244 23.77 -6.72 -1.27
N ASN A 245 23.87 -7.73 -2.14
CA ASN A 245 23.91 -7.54 -3.59
C ASN A 245 22.66 -6.81 -4.09
N GLY A 246 22.83 -5.61 -4.67
CA GLY A 246 21.70 -4.81 -5.14
C GLY A 246 20.75 -4.30 -4.05
N VAL A 247 21.11 -4.42 -2.76
CA VAL A 247 20.27 -3.96 -1.64
C VAL A 247 21.01 -2.88 -0.87
N GLY A 248 20.36 -1.73 -0.70
CA GLY A 248 20.87 -0.58 0.04
C GLY A 248 19.92 -0.13 1.14
N ARG A 249 20.48 0.48 2.18
CA ARG A 249 19.71 1.12 3.26
C ARG A 249 20.06 2.59 3.35
N PHE A 250 19.02 3.43 3.43
CA PHE A 250 19.22 4.84 3.71
C PHE A 250 19.66 5.06 5.16
N THR A 251 20.56 6.02 5.35
CA THR A 251 21.05 6.48 6.64
C THR A 251 21.06 7.99 6.66
N GLY A 252 21.00 8.58 7.84
CA GLY A 252 20.86 10.02 7.99
C GLY A 252 19.85 10.42 9.05
N THR A 253 19.80 11.71 9.34
CA THR A 253 18.83 12.31 10.26
C THR A 253 18.45 13.68 9.73
N PRO A 254 17.29 13.84 9.08
CA PRO A 254 16.82 15.14 8.62
C PRO A 254 16.50 16.07 9.80
N SER A 255 16.57 17.37 9.58
CA SER A 255 16.18 18.40 10.54
C SER A 255 14.81 19.00 10.20
N ASN A 256 14.31 19.92 11.04
CA ASN A 256 13.09 20.66 10.73
C ASN A 256 13.22 21.55 9.48
N ASN A 257 14.44 21.95 9.11
CA ASN A 257 14.67 22.72 7.87
C ASN A 257 14.53 21.86 6.62
N ASP A 258 14.52 20.53 6.79
CA ASP A 258 14.39 19.57 5.70
C ASP A 258 12.94 19.11 5.51
N ILE A 259 11.95 19.65 6.24
CA ILE A 259 10.54 19.27 6.09
C ILE A 259 10.08 19.49 4.64
N GLY A 260 9.42 18.48 4.07
CA GLY A 260 8.94 18.47 2.69
C GLY A 260 9.51 17.33 1.85
N THR A 261 9.25 17.38 0.55
CA THR A 261 9.62 16.35 -0.41
C THR A 261 11.04 16.55 -0.94
N HIS A 262 11.84 15.47 -0.89
CA HIS A 262 13.18 15.42 -1.49
C HIS A 262 13.24 14.33 -2.54
N THR A 263 13.63 14.68 -3.75
CA THR A 263 13.85 13.74 -4.86
C THR A 263 15.33 13.62 -5.17
N PHE A 264 15.79 12.40 -5.40
CA PHE A 264 17.19 12.08 -5.69
C PHE A 264 17.26 10.82 -6.54
N GLN A 265 18.45 10.48 -7.03
CA GLN A 265 18.63 9.36 -7.96
C GLN A 265 19.55 8.30 -7.37
N ILE A 266 19.19 7.04 -7.59
CA ILE A 266 20.06 5.90 -7.33
C ILE A 266 20.40 5.24 -8.65
N THR A 267 21.68 4.93 -8.85
CA THR A 267 22.17 4.19 -10.00
C THR A 267 22.64 2.82 -9.52
N ALA A 268 22.11 1.77 -10.16
CA ALA A 268 22.54 0.40 -9.97
C ALA A 268 23.48 0.02 -11.13
N THR A 269 24.70 -0.40 -10.80
CA THR A 269 25.74 -0.78 -11.78
C THR A 269 26.13 -2.23 -11.55
N ASP A 270 26.01 -3.06 -12.59
CA ASP A 270 26.47 -4.45 -12.56
C ASP A 270 28.01 -4.56 -12.66
N ASN A 271 28.54 -5.78 -12.51
CA ASN A 271 29.96 -6.08 -12.70
C ASN A 271 30.43 -6.03 -14.17
N THR A 272 29.52 -5.82 -15.12
CA THR A 272 29.79 -5.63 -16.55
C THR A 272 29.80 -4.16 -16.98
N ASN A 273 29.57 -3.24 -16.04
CA ASN A 273 29.45 -1.78 -16.19
C ASN A 273 28.20 -1.33 -16.98
N ARG A 274 27.13 -2.11 -16.93
CA ARG A 274 25.80 -1.67 -17.34
C ARG A 274 25.06 -1.08 -16.15
N GLU A 275 24.28 -0.06 -16.43
CA GLU A 275 23.67 0.77 -15.39
C GLU A 275 22.20 1.03 -15.69
N GLU A 276 21.42 1.13 -14.62
CA GLU A 276 20.04 1.62 -14.63
C GLU A 276 19.91 2.67 -13.52
N SER A 277 19.05 3.67 -13.71
CA SER A 277 18.89 4.76 -12.74
C SER A 277 17.44 5.02 -12.41
N GLN A 278 17.12 4.98 -11.12
CA GLN A 278 15.76 5.21 -10.62
C GLN A 278 15.70 6.49 -9.77
N THR A 279 14.63 7.25 -9.95
CA THR A 279 14.31 8.39 -9.08
C THR A 279 13.61 7.89 -7.83
N TYR A 280 14.13 8.28 -6.68
CA TYR A 280 13.57 8.01 -5.36
C TYR A 280 13.09 9.29 -4.69
N GLN A 281 12.08 9.16 -3.84
CA GLN A 281 11.50 10.26 -3.06
C GLN A 281 11.52 9.95 -1.55
N ILE A 282 11.97 10.90 -0.74
CA ILE A 282 11.77 10.87 0.72
C ILE A 282 10.97 12.11 1.13
N ASN A 283 9.84 11.90 1.79
CA ASN A 283 9.07 12.97 2.44
C ASN A 283 9.52 13.10 3.90
N VAL A 284 10.04 14.27 4.27
CA VAL A 284 10.37 14.58 5.66
C VAL A 284 9.16 15.24 6.31
N LEU A 285 8.65 14.63 7.36
CA LEU A 285 7.43 15.02 8.06
C LEU A 285 7.75 15.76 9.37
N PRO A 286 6.91 16.71 9.81
CA PRO A 286 7.09 17.39 11.10
C PRO A 286 7.03 16.42 12.29
N ALA A 287 7.94 16.58 13.26
CA ALA A 287 7.96 15.78 14.49
C ALA A 287 6.90 16.18 15.50
N LEU A 288 6.57 17.47 15.54
CA LEU A 288 5.52 18.03 16.38
C LEU A 288 4.59 18.85 15.50
N SER A 289 3.30 18.56 15.57
CA SER A 289 2.30 19.18 14.70
C SER A 289 1.21 19.84 15.54
N PRO A 290 0.79 21.08 15.24
CA PRO A 290 -0.29 21.77 15.97
C PRO A 290 -1.68 21.26 15.57
N ILE A 291 -1.75 20.43 14.53
CA ILE A 291 -2.95 19.80 13.99
C ILE A 291 -2.57 18.42 13.47
N ILE A 292 -3.42 17.41 13.65
CA ILE A 292 -3.16 16.02 13.24
C ILE A 292 -4.43 15.40 12.66
N LEU A 293 -4.31 14.47 11.71
CA LEU A 293 -5.45 13.70 11.19
C LEU A 293 -6.01 12.82 12.30
N ASN A 294 -7.33 12.81 12.42
CA ASN A 294 -8.06 12.02 13.41
C ASN A 294 -8.92 10.95 12.77
N GLU A 295 -9.72 11.33 11.77
CA GLU A 295 -10.66 10.44 11.09
C GLU A 295 -10.99 11.01 9.71
N TYR A 296 -11.22 10.20 8.69
CA TYR A 296 -11.92 10.63 7.48
C TYR A 296 -12.79 9.53 6.91
N ASN A 297 -13.82 9.93 6.17
CA ASN A 297 -14.76 9.01 5.58
C ASN A 297 -14.28 8.51 4.22
N ALA A 298 -14.09 7.19 4.08
CA ALA A 298 -13.83 6.56 2.79
C ALA A 298 -15.09 5.91 2.19
N VAL A 299 -16.21 5.88 2.95
CA VAL A 299 -17.46 5.24 2.51
C VAL A 299 -17.99 5.89 1.22
N GLY A 300 -18.12 5.07 0.17
CA GLY A 300 -18.62 5.43 -1.14
C GLY A 300 -20.07 5.91 -1.11
N THR A 301 -20.48 6.73 -2.08
CA THR A 301 -21.77 7.43 -2.05
C THR A 301 -23.01 6.54 -2.03
N GLU A 302 -22.88 5.29 -2.48
CA GLU A 302 -23.95 4.28 -2.52
C GLU A 302 -23.69 3.12 -1.53
N GLU A 303 -22.62 3.23 -0.73
CA GLU A 303 -22.20 2.20 0.22
C GLU A 303 -22.59 2.56 1.65
N TYR A 304 -22.67 1.55 2.51
CA TYR A 304 -22.84 1.72 3.95
C TYR A 304 -21.52 1.49 4.67
N LEU A 305 -21.35 2.13 5.83
CA LEU A 305 -20.23 1.84 6.71
C LEU A 305 -20.25 0.35 7.13
N GLY A 306 -19.16 -0.36 6.88
CA GLY A 306 -19.02 -1.81 7.04
C GLY A 306 -19.70 -2.65 5.94
N GLY A 307 -20.13 -2.04 4.84
CA GLY A 307 -20.82 -2.69 3.73
C GLY A 307 -22.26 -3.08 4.07
N GLY A 308 -22.90 -3.90 3.24
CA GLY A 308 -24.23 -4.44 3.50
C GLY A 308 -25.38 -3.50 3.14
N ASP A 309 -26.52 -3.62 3.84
CA ASP A 309 -27.74 -2.81 3.58
C ASP A 309 -28.25 -2.05 4.80
N GLU A 310 -29.19 -1.13 4.62
CA GLU A 310 -29.75 -0.27 5.68
C GLU A 310 -30.32 -1.03 6.89
N LEU A 311 -30.85 -2.24 6.68
CA LEU A 311 -31.64 -2.99 7.66
C LEU A 311 -30.88 -4.15 8.31
N GLU A 312 -29.61 -4.31 7.99
CA GLU A 312 -28.79 -5.39 8.52
C GLU A 312 -28.61 -5.30 10.05
N ALA A 313 -29.00 -6.38 10.74
CA ALA A 313 -29.01 -6.42 12.19
C ALA A 313 -27.59 -6.49 12.76
N GLY A 314 -27.20 -5.50 13.57
CA GLY A 314 -25.87 -5.42 14.17
C GLY A 314 -24.81 -4.86 13.23
N ALA A 315 -25.22 -4.35 12.06
CA ALA A 315 -24.30 -3.73 11.13
C ALA A 315 -23.67 -2.47 11.73
N PRO A 316 -22.44 -2.13 11.31
CA PRO A 316 -21.75 -0.97 11.83
C PRO A 316 -22.46 0.35 11.46
N PHE A 317 -22.24 1.38 12.27
CA PHE A 317 -22.90 2.67 12.11
C PHE A 317 -22.06 3.81 12.67
N ASP A 318 -22.33 5.02 12.20
CA ASP A 318 -21.75 6.23 12.75
C ASP A 318 -22.61 6.76 13.91
N SER A 319 -21.98 7.14 15.02
CA SER A 319 -22.70 7.57 16.22
C SER A 319 -23.52 8.87 16.08
N PHE A 320 -23.26 9.66 15.04
CA PHE A 320 -23.94 10.89 14.69
C PHE A 320 -24.94 10.69 13.55
N PHE A 321 -24.53 10.05 12.45
CA PHE A 321 -25.37 9.84 11.26
C PHE A 321 -26.29 8.63 11.36
N SER A 322 -26.04 7.73 12.32
CA SER A 322 -26.57 6.36 12.30
C SER A 322 -26.09 5.63 11.04
N ARG A 323 -26.90 4.71 10.50
CA ARG A 323 -26.57 3.97 9.28
C ARG A 323 -27.23 4.65 8.09
N ILE A 324 -26.42 5.23 7.20
CA ILE A 324 -26.85 5.91 5.98
C ILE A 324 -25.85 5.65 4.85
N GLU A 325 -26.30 5.73 3.61
CA GLU A 325 -25.42 5.67 2.42
C GLU A 325 -24.42 6.83 2.43
N GLY A 326 -23.18 6.53 2.05
CA GLY A 326 -22.06 7.48 2.00
C GLY A 326 -21.63 8.03 3.35
N ASN A 327 -22.21 7.57 4.46
CA ASN A 327 -21.83 7.96 5.83
C ASN A 327 -21.66 9.49 6.02
N GLY A 328 -22.60 10.28 5.47
CA GLY A 328 -22.58 11.74 5.58
C GLY A 328 -21.85 12.47 4.45
N GLY A 329 -21.37 11.74 3.43
CA GLY A 329 -20.64 12.26 2.29
C GLY A 329 -19.15 12.48 2.60
N ALA A 330 -18.46 13.32 1.82
CA ALA A 330 -17.05 13.58 2.06
C ALA A 330 -16.83 14.47 3.29
N TRP A 331 -16.06 13.96 4.26
CA TRP A 331 -15.61 14.71 5.43
C TRP A 331 -14.30 14.19 6.00
N VAL A 332 -13.59 15.06 6.71
CA VAL A 332 -12.35 14.75 7.44
C VAL A 332 -12.31 15.50 8.76
N GLU A 333 -11.78 14.84 9.79
CA GLU A 333 -11.55 15.37 11.12
C GLU A 333 -10.08 15.46 11.45
N PHE A 334 -9.71 16.60 12.03
CA PHE A 334 -8.39 16.81 12.61
C PHE A 334 -8.50 17.15 14.08
N VAL A 335 -7.50 16.78 14.89
CA VAL A 335 -7.37 17.29 16.26
C VAL A 335 -6.38 18.43 16.27
N VAL A 336 -6.80 19.59 16.76
CA VAL A 336 -5.92 20.71 17.08
C VAL A 336 -5.21 20.38 18.40
N THR A 337 -3.89 20.21 18.37
CA THR A 337 -3.09 19.74 19.52
C THR A 337 -2.50 20.90 20.34
N GLN A 338 -2.56 22.13 19.82
CA GLN A 338 -2.05 23.34 20.44
C GLN A 338 -2.99 24.50 20.15
N ASN A 339 -3.13 25.45 21.08
CA ASN A 339 -3.91 26.66 20.83
C ASN A 339 -3.36 27.40 19.60
N SER A 340 -4.16 27.49 18.54
CA SER A 340 -3.67 27.87 17.22
C SER A 340 -4.46 29.00 16.58
N ASP A 341 -3.75 29.91 15.92
CA ASP A 341 -4.31 30.85 14.95
C ASP A 341 -4.20 30.23 13.56
N ILE A 342 -5.32 29.72 13.05
CA ILE A 342 -5.37 28.96 11.80
C ILE A 342 -5.76 29.82 10.59
N ARG A 343 -5.84 31.14 10.76
CA ARG A 343 -6.14 32.05 9.64
C ARG A 343 -5.11 31.88 8.54
N LYS A 344 -5.57 31.82 7.29
CA LYS A 344 -4.73 31.64 6.09
C LYS A 344 -3.95 30.33 6.05
N TRP A 345 -4.22 29.37 6.93
CA TRP A 345 -3.70 28.02 6.74
C TRP A 345 -4.34 27.38 5.52
N THR A 346 -3.65 26.41 4.94
CA THR A 346 -4.09 25.69 3.75
C THR A 346 -4.17 24.21 4.08
N LEU A 347 -5.31 23.59 3.81
CA LEU A 347 -5.45 22.15 3.74
C LEU A 347 -5.39 21.73 2.28
N GLU A 348 -4.42 20.91 1.92
CA GLU A 348 -4.36 20.23 0.63
C GLU A 348 -4.89 18.81 0.82
N ILE A 349 -5.86 18.43 -0.01
CA ILE A 349 -6.50 17.13 -0.01
C ILE A 349 -6.22 16.52 -1.38
N THR A 350 -5.55 15.39 -1.43
CA THR A 350 -5.17 14.72 -2.67
C THR A 350 -5.67 13.30 -2.66
N ASN A 351 -6.05 12.78 -3.81
CA ASN A 351 -6.30 11.37 -4.04
C ASN A 351 -5.57 10.95 -5.33
N LYS A 352 -5.80 9.74 -5.82
CA LYS A 352 -5.14 9.24 -7.04
C LYS A 352 -5.30 10.17 -8.26
N ASP A 353 -6.48 10.79 -8.41
CA ASP A 353 -6.89 11.47 -9.64
C ASP A 353 -6.99 12.99 -9.52
N SER A 354 -7.03 13.54 -8.31
CA SER A 354 -7.42 14.92 -8.07
C SER A 354 -6.79 15.56 -6.84
N THR A 355 -6.81 16.89 -6.81
CA THR A 355 -6.34 17.70 -5.68
C THR A 355 -7.32 18.83 -5.39
N GLN A 356 -7.73 18.94 -4.13
CA GLN A 356 -8.49 20.07 -3.59
C GLN A 356 -7.61 20.90 -2.65
N ILE A 357 -7.69 22.22 -2.79
CA ILE A 357 -6.99 23.18 -1.95
C ILE A 357 -8.06 23.95 -1.18
N LEU A 358 -8.01 23.90 0.16
CA LEU A 358 -8.88 24.67 1.04
C LEU A 358 -8.05 25.69 1.81
N LYS A 359 -8.11 26.95 1.39
CA LYS A 359 -7.44 28.07 2.05
C LYS A 359 -8.40 28.69 3.07
N LEU A 360 -8.01 28.70 4.34
CA LEU A 360 -8.81 29.33 5.40
C LEU A 360 -8.75 30.86 5.29
N ALA A 361 -9.88 31.53 5.53
CA ALA A 361 -9.97 32.98 5.43
C ALA A 361 -9.21 33.71 6.56
N ASP A 362 -8.93 35.00 6.37
CA ASP A 362 -8.47 35.89 7.46
C ASP A 362 -9.64 36.34 8.34
N HIS A 363 -10.31 35.37 8.96
CA HIS A 363 -11.51 35.63 9.76
C HIS A 363 -11.24 35.46 11.26
N VAL A 364 -11.79 36.35 12.10
CA VAL A 364 -11.53 36.36 13.55
C VAL A 364 -11.95 35.06 14.26
N ALA A 365 -12.94 34.34 13.73
CA ALA A 365 -13.37 33.04 14.28
C ALA A 365 -12.26 31.97 14.24
N LEU A 366 -11.31 32.10 13.33
CA LEU A 366 -10.19 31.17 13.13
C LEU A 366 -8.93 31.58 13.92
N LYS A 367 -8.96 32.72 14.62
CA LYS A 367 -7.78 33.29 15.28
C LYS A 367 -7.32 32.52 16.52
N SER A 368 -8.21 31.76 17.15
CA SER A 368 -7.92 31.11 18.43
C SER A 368 -8.72 29.83 18.56
N ILE A 369 -8.29 28.79 17.86
CA ILE A 369 -8.84 27.45 18.00
C ILE A 369 -8.15 26.76 19.18
N PRO A 370 -8.88 26.35 20.23
CA PRO A 370 -8.27 25.70 21.38
C PRO A 370 -7.65 24.34 21.04
N ALA A 371 -6.58 23.97 21.75
CA ALA A 371 -6.10 22.60 21.81
C ALA A 371 -7.22 21.66 22.31
N GLY A 372 -7.27 20.44 21.77
CA GLY A 372 -8.34 19.47 21.98
C GLY A 372 -9.56 19.66 21.08
N THR A 373 -9.57 20.67 20.19
CA THR A 373 -10.67 20.82 19.23
C THR A 373 -10.58 19.78 18.14
N ILE A 374 -11.62 18.96 18.00
CA ILE A 374 -11.92 18.20 16.79
C ILE A 374 -12.45 19.20 15.75
N LEU A 375 -11.68 19.40 14.71
CA LEU A 375 -11.95 20.31 13.61
C LEU A 375 -12.35 19.50 12.37
N THR A 376 -13.63 19.48 12.09
CA THR A 376 -14.22 18.74 10.97
C THR A 376 -14.38 19.66 9.77
N PHE A 377 -14.00 19.18 8.59
CA PHE A 377 -14.34 19.78 7.31
C PHE A 377 -15.31 18.87 6.59
N SER A 378 -16.49 19.38 6.24
CA SER A 378 -17.54 18.63 5.55
C SER A 378 -17.87 19.25 4.20
N GLU A 379 -18.03 18.43 3.17
CA GLU A 379 -18.47 18.89 1.84
C GLU A 379 -19.96 19.28 1.86
N GLY A 380 -20.78 18.51 2.59
CA GLY A 380 -22.19 18.79 2.80
C GLY A 380 -22.46 19.70 4.00
N ASN A 381 -23.55 20.47 3.93
CA ASN A 381 -24.10 21.23 5.07
C ASN A 381 -25.50 20.73 5.50
N ARG A 382 -25.95 19.60 4.94
CA ARG A 382 -27.29 19.04 5.17
C ARG A 382 -27.53 18.71 6.64
N TYR A 383 -26.54 18.12 7.31
CA TYR A 383 -26.64 17.72 8.70
C TYR A 383 -26.13 18.80 9.65
N VAL A 384 -24.97 19.38 9.35
CA VAL A 384 -24.36 20.47 10.12
C VAL A 384 -23.64 21.43 9.15
N GLY A 385 -23.96 22.72 9.23
CA GLY A 385 -23.20 23.77 8.52
C GLY A 385 -21.95 24.18 9.30
N THR A 386 -21.38 25.35 9.00
CA THR A 386 -20.29 25.89 9.81
C THR A 386 -20.77 26.24 11.23
N SER A 387 -20.16 25.63 12.24
CA SER A 387 -20.46 25.84 13.65
C SER A 387 -19.20 25.71 14.50
N PHE A 388 -18.89 26.76 15.27
CA PHE A 388 -17.72 26.80 16.15
C PHE A 388 -18.11 26.39 17.57
N ASN A 389 -17.34 25.47 18.15
CA ASN A 389 -17.61 24.92 19.48
C ASN A 389 -19.05 24.37 19.58
N GLN A 390 -19.52 23.71 18.52
CA GLN A 390 -20.82 23.04 18.46
C GLN A 390 -21.02 22.14 19.68
N SER A 391 -19.95 21.42 20.06
CA SER A 391 -19.76 20.89 21.41
C SER A 391 -18.53 21.53 22.05
N SER A 392 -18.58 21.78 23.36
CA SER A 392 -17.38 22.19 24.11
C SER A 392 -17.37 21.52 25.48
N ARG A 393 -16.42 20.60 25.65
CA ARG A 393 -16.20 19.83 26.87
C ARG A 393 -14.74 19.89 27.30
N LEU A 394 -14.01 20.93 26.89
CA LEU A 394 -12.58 21.13 27.20
C LEU A 394 -12.29 21.12 28.70
N ASN A 395 -13.25 21.56 29.53
CA ASN A 395 -13.11 21.58 30.98
C ASN A 395 -13.47 20.28 31.70
N ILE A 396 -13.98 19.28 30.99
CA ILE A 396 -14.42 18.00 31.58
C ILE A 396 -13.70 16.82 30.92
N ASP A 397 -13.76 16.75 29.59
CA ASP A 397 -13.22 15.62 28.80
C ASP A 397 -12.02 16.04 27.94
N GLY A 398 -11.70 17.33 27.90
CA GLY A 398 -10.55 17.86 27.16
C GLY A 398 -10.77 18.01 25.66
N TYR A 399 -12.01 17.88 25.15
CA TYR A 399 -12.30 18.12 23.74
C TYR A 399 -13.39 19.18 23.49
N ALA A 400 -13.31 19.80 22.32
CA ALA A 400 -14.41 20.57 21.71
C ALA A 400 -14.61 20.09 20.27
N TRP A 401 -15.70 20.49 19.64
CA TRP A 401 -15.97 20.17 18.24
C TRP A 401 -16.37 21.42 17.46
N THR A 402 -15.73 21.62 16.32
CA THR A 402 -16.04 22.66 15.34
C THR A 402 -16.20 22.02 13.97
N ASN A 403 -17.33 22.28 13.31
CA ASN A 403 -17.55 21.88 11.92
C ASN A 403 -17.37 23.09 11.00
N ILE A 404 -16.64 22.94 9.90
CA ILE A 404 -16.51 23.95 8.85
C ILE A 404 -17.03 23.33 7.55
N TRP A 405 -18.06 23.96 6.98
CA TRP A 405 -18.51 23.61 5.65
C TRP A 405 -17.50 24.13 4.61
N MET A 406 -17.00 23.25 3.74
CA MET A 406 -15.91 23.59 2.80
C MET A 406 -16.26 24.69 1.78
N HIS A 407 -17.56 24.99 1.59
CA HIS A 407 -18.02 26.08 0.72
C HIS A 407 -18.44 27.34 1.50
N ASP A 408 -18.17 27.42 2.80
CA ASP A 408 -18.51 28.60 3.59
C ASP A 408 -17.69 29.83 3.16
N SER A 409 -18.37 30.81 2.58
CA SER A 409 -17.73 32.03 2.06
C SER A 409 -17.17 32.99 3.13
N ILE A 410 -17.43 32.75 4.42
CA ILE A 410 -16.96 33.58 5.53
C ILE A 410 -15.62 33.06 6.06
N VAL A 411 -15.51 31.74 6.26
CA VAL A 411 -14.33 31.12 6.90
C VAL A 411 -13.42 30.39 5.92
N ILE A 412 -13.86 30.16 4.68
CA ILE A 412 -13.02 29.67 3.59
C ILE A 412 -12.78 30.81 2.59
N ASP A 413 -11.53 31.04 2.24
CA ASP A 413 -11.14 31.93 1.16
C ASP A 413 -11.47 31.27 -0.18
N GLN A 414 -12.68 31.52 -0.66
CA GLN A 414 -13.20 30.94 -1.91
C GLN A 414 -12.37 31.31 -3.14
N ALA A 415 -11.65 32.45 -3.11
CA ALA A 415 -10.85 32.89 -4.26
C ALA A 415 -9.53 32.12 -4.40
N ASN A 416 -9.00 31.62 -3.29
CA ASN A 416 -7.74 30.87 -3.23
C ASN A 416 -7.94 29.39 -2.89
N SER A 417 -9.18 28.92 -2.91
CA SER A 417 -9.54 27.51 -2.74
C SER A 417 -10.00 26.92 -4.07
N THR A 418 -9.85 25.61 -4.24
CA THR A 418 -10.43 24.88 -5.36
C THR A 418 -11.66 24.09 -4.90
N GLN A 419 -12.61 23.92 -5.81
CA GLN A 419 -13.86 23.20 -5.56
C GLN A 419 -14.07 22.21 -6.72
N PRO A 420 -13.41 21.03 -6.68
CA PRO A 420 -13.62 20.01 -7.70
C PRO A 420 -15.07 19.52 -7.70
N SER A 421 -15.52 18.92 -8.80
CA SER A 421 -16.89 18.39 -8.91
C SER A 421 -17.16 17.17 -8.02
N ARG A 422 -16.10 16.52 -7.54
CA ARG A 422 -16.11 15.45 -6.55
C ARG A 422 -14.98 15.72 -5.56
N SER A 423 -15.24 15.61 -4.27
CA SER A 423 -14.21 15.66 -3.25
C SER A 423 -13.15 14.57 -3.48
N PRO A 424 -11.85 14.86 -3.26
CA PRO A 424 -10.82 13.82 -3.26
C PRO A 424 -10.89 12.90 -2.03
N ILE A 425 -11.68 13.24 -1.00
CA ILE A 425 -11.81 12.38 0.18
C ILE A 425 -12.61 11.12 -0.18
N GLY A 426 -11.98 9.95 -0.06
CA GLY A 426 -12.56 8.64 -0.33
C GLY A 426 -11.57 7.49 -0.06
N SER A 427 -11.79 6.34 -0.68
CA SER A 427 -10.95 5.13 -0.59
C SER A 427 -9.79 5.06 -1.60
N ASP A 428 -9.60 6.10 -2.41
CA ASP A 428 -8.64 6.09 -3.52
C ASP A 428 -7.40 6.94 -3.21
N ASP A 429 -6.51 6.46 -2.35
CA ASP A 429 -5.22 7.12 -2.06
C ASP A 429 -5.36 8.49 -1.38
N THR A 430 -6.37 8.65 -0.51
CA THR A 430 -6.66 9.93 0.12
C THR A 430 -5.55 10.36 1.06
N ARG A 431 -5.02 11.57 0.84
CA ARG A 431 -3.93 12.17 1.63
C ARG A 431 -4.18 13.64 1.94
N PHE A 432 -3.66 14.07 3.09
CA PHE A 432 -3.83 15.43 3.61
C PHE A 432 -2.50 16.09 3.96
N ILE A 433 -2.35 17.37 3.60
CA ILE A 433 -1.21 18.22 4.01
C ILE A 433 -1.74 19.52 4.58
N TRP A 434 -1.26 19.93 5.74
CA TRP A 434 -1.49 21.26 6.29
C TRP A 434 -0.28 22.16 6.09
N LYS A 435 -0.55 23.36 5.58
CA LYS A 435 0.43 24.46 5.49
C LYS A 435 -0.02 25.66 6.31
N ASN A 436 0.90 26.29 7.03
CA ASN A 436 0.60 27.49 7.80
C ASN A 436 0.40 28.73 6.88
N ALA A 437 0.19 29.91 7.48
CA ALA A 437 0.03 31.16 6.74
C ALA A 437 1.26 31.60 5.93
N ALA A 438 2.45 31.07 6.26
CA ALA A 438 3.70 31.27 5.53
C ALA A 438 3.94 30.20 4.44
N ASN A 439 2.96 29.31 4.22
CA ASN A 439 3.02 28.15 3.32
C ASN A 439 4.05 27.08 3.71
N GLU A 440 4.50 27.06 4.97
CA GLU A 440 5.35 25.99 5.51
C GLU A 440 4.48 24.78 5.88
N ILE A 441 4.93 23.57 5.56
CA ILE A 441 4.23 22.33 5.94
C ILE A 441 4.33 22.16 7.47
N ILE A 442 3.18 22.03 8.11
CA ILE A 442 3.05 21.88 9.58
C ILE A 442 2.45 20.53 9.99
N TYR A 443 1.88 19.78 9.04
CA TYR A 443 1.47 18.40 9.20
C TYR A 443 1.30 17.73 7.83
N GLY A 444 1.51 16.43 7.78
CA GLY A 444 1.33 15.62 6.58
C GLY A 444 2.55 15.58 5.63
N SER A 445 2.49 14.84 4.53
CA SER A 445 1.32 14.06 4.06
C SER A 445 0.87 12.99 5.07
N SER A 446 -0.44 12.77 5.20
CA SER A 446 -1.06 11.75 6.08
C SER A 446 -2.25 11.10 5.39
N GLY A 447 -2.59 9.86 5.74
CA GLY A 447 -3.66 9.08 5.13
C GLY A 447 -3.09 7.81 4.50
N GLU A 448 -3.76 7.32 3.47
CA GLU A 448 -3.37 6.12 2.72
C GLU A 448 -1.99 6.24 2.09
N ASN A 449 -1.33 5.10 1.94
CA ASN A 449 0.01 5.01 1.37
C ASN A 449 1.06 5.89 2.09
N ILE A 450 0.78 6.29 3.33
CA ILE A 450 1.70 6.97 4.25
C ILE A 450 1.69 6.28 5.62
N ALA A 451 0.51 6.09 6.19
CA ALA A 451 0.38 5.40 7.47
C ALA A 451 0.77 3.93 7.31
N LEU A 452 1.37 3.38 8.38
CA LEU A 452 1.88 2.01 8.39
C LEU A 452 1.23 1.25 9.54
N SER A 453 0.67 0.07 9.26
CA SER A 453 0.31 -0.92 10.28
C SER A 453 1.55 -1.70 10.72
N ASP A 454 1.51 -2.26 11.92
CA ASP A 454 2.55 -3.13 12.49
C ASP A 454 2.12 -4.59 12.33
N SER A 455 2.34 -5.14 11.12
CA SER A 455 1.82 -6.46 10.72
C SER A 455 2.37 -7.64 11.54
N ASN A 456 3.47 -7.42 12.29
CA ASN A 456 4.15 -8.45 13.06
C ASN A 456 4.33 -8.10 14.56
N ASP A 457 3.60 -7.10 15.05
CA ASP A 457 3.54 -6.67 16.46
C ASP A 457 4.92 -6.35 17.08
N ASN A 458 5.88 -5.85 16.31
CA ASN A 458 7.23 -5.56 16.79
C ASN A 458 7.40 -4.10 17.29
N GLY A 459 6.37 -3.27 17.15
CA GLY A 459 6.34 -1.85 17.49
C GLY A 459 6.83 -0.92 16.38
N ILE A 460 7.04 -1.43 15.16
CA ILE A 460 7.53 -0.68 13.99
C ILE A 460 6.58 -0.96 12.82
N GLY A 461 5.94 0.10 12.31
CA GLY A 461 5.08 -0.02 11.15
C GLY A 461 5.85 -0.48 9.91
N ASP A 462 5.30 -1.47 9.20
CA ASP A 462 5.95 -2.17 8.09
C ASP A 462 5.05 -2.49 6.90
N GLU A 463 3.73 -2.34 7.03
CA GLU A 463 2.76 -2.53 5.95
C GLU A 463 1.92 -1.26 5.75
N LEU A 464 1.61 -0.90 4.49
CA LEU A 464 0.83 0.31 4.21
C LEU A 464 -0.64 0.06 4.50
N ILE A 465 -1.29 1.03 5.14
CA ILE A 465 -2.74 0.99 5.35
C ILE A 465 -3.44 1.39 4.05
N ALA A 466 -4.39 0.56 3.62
CA ALA A 466 -5.34 0.80 2.56
C ALA A 466 -6.75 0.84 3.15
N VAL A 467 -7.63 1.71 2.65
CA VAL A 467 -8.99 1.84 3.19
C VAL A 467 -10.01 1.57 2.09
N GLY A 468 -10.93 0.65 2.35
CA GLY A 468 -12.01 0.30 1.43
C GLY A 468 -13.11 1.37 1.33
N ASP A 469 -13.94 1.26 0.29
CA ASP A 469 -15.09 2.15 0.04
C ASP A 469 -16.29 1.91 0.97
N SER A 470 -16.11 1.08 2.00
CA SER A 470 -17.09 0.86 3.07
C SER A 470 -16.53 1.19 4.46
N GLU A 471 -15.36 1.83 4.53
CA GLU A 471 -14.61 2.04 5.77
C GLU A 471 -14.36 3.52 6.06
N VAL A 472 -13.84 3.78 7.25
CA VAL A 472 -13.21 5.06 7.62
C VAL A 472 -11.74 4.82 7.93
N PHE A 473 -10.90 5.81 7.69
CA PHE A 473 -9.54 5.83 8.22
C PHE A 473 -9.57 6.57 9.55
N ARG A 474 -8.97 6.02 10.61
CA ARG A 474 -9.03 6.63 11.95
C ARG A 474 -7.75 6.45 12.76
N LEU A 475 -7.57 7.33 13.74
CA LEU A 475 -6.57 7.21 14.79
C LEU A 475 -7.13 6.44 16.00
N GLU A 476 -6.58 5.26 16.27
CA GLU A 476 -6.85 4.40 17.44
C GLU A 476 -5.90 4.69 18.62
N ALA A 477 -5.60 5.97 18.84
CA ALA A 477 -4.74 6.40 19.93
C ALA A 477 -5.13 7.78 20.46
N ASN A 478 -4.72 8.07 21.70
CA ASN A 478 -4.90 9.38 22.28
C ASN A 478 -4.10 10.44 21.49
N PRO A 479 -4.74 11.52 21.05
CA PRO A 479 -4.11 12.53 20.23
C PRO A 479 -3.08 13.34 21.03
N SER A 480 -1.95 13.65 20.41
CA SER A 480 -0.88 14.45 21.00
C SER A 480 -0.16 15.24 19.91
N ALA A 481 0.60 16.28 20.27
CA ALA A 481 1.39 17.01 19.30
C ALA A 481 2.47 16.14 18.60
N SER A 482 2.89 15.03 19.22
CA SER A 482 3.84 14.07 18.66
C SER A 482 3.18 12.97 17.80
N THR A 483 1.85 12.92 17.77
CA THR A 483 1.14 12.04 16.83
C THR A 483 1.45 12.53 15.42
N ASN A 484 2.08 11.69 14.62
CA ASN A 484 2.59 12.03 13.30
C ASN A 484 1.98 11.08 12.25
N PRO A 485 2.12 11.37 10.95
CA PRO A 485 1.50 10.55 9.90
C PRO A 485 1.97 9.09 9.82
N LEU A 486 3.10 8.73 10.44
CA LEU A 486 3.63 7.36 10.49
C LEU A 486 3.25 6.65 11.80
N ASN A 487 2.27 7.15 12.55
CA ASN A 487 1.82 6.51 13.77
C ASN A 487 1.16 5.16 13.45
N ILE A 488 1.62 4.09 14.11
CA ILE A 488 1.15 2.72 13.90
C ILE A 488 -0.27 2.44 14.39
N ASN A 489 -0.88 3.39 15.10
CA ASN A 489 -2.26 3.28 15.57
C ASN A 489 -3.24 3.97 14.63
N TYR A 490 -2.82 4.39 13.44
CA TYR A 490 -3.80 4.62 12.39
C TYR A 490 -4.32 3.26 11.91
N ASP A 491 -5.59 3.19 11.58
CA ASP A 491 -6.23 1.97 11.13
C ASP A 491 -7.40 2.29 10.19
N ASP A 492 -7.78 1.33 9.37
CA ASP A 492 -9.12 1.33 8.79
C ASP A 492 -10.15 0.96 9.87
N GLY A 493 -11.42 1.19 9.59
CA GLY A 493 -12.43 1.02 10.61
C GLY A 493 -13.83 0.97 10.04
N SER A 494 -14.62 0.08 10.62
CA SER A 494 -16.06 0.00 10.35
C SER A 494 -16.90 0.76 11.37
N SER A 495 -16.30 1.49 12.32
CA SER A 495 -17.05 2.39 13.20
C SER A 495 -16.54 3.82 13.11
N SER A 496 -17.47 4.77 13.10
CA SER A 496 -17.22 6.18 12.86
C SER A 496 -17.82 7.05 13.97
N SER A 497 -17.11 8.12 14.31
CA SER A 497 -17.42 8.93 15.49
C SER A 497 -17.63 10.41 15.21
N TYR A 498 -18.11 10.75 14.01
CA TYR A 498 -18.24 12.12 13.52
C TYR A 498 -18.56 13.17 14.61
N GLY A 499 -17.63 14.09 14.82
CA GLY A 499 -17.67 15.19 15.77
C GLY A 499 -17.40 14.80 17.22
N ARG A 500 -16.85 13.61 17.46
CA ARG A 500 -16.58 13.05 18.80
C ARG A 500 -15.24 12.31 18.83
N PRO A 501 -14.69 12.04 20.02
CA PRO A 501 -13.49 11.21 20.14
C PRO A 501 -13.69 9.82 19.54
N ASN A 502 -12.68 9.34 18.81
CA ASN A 502 -12.68 8.05 18.11
C ASN A 502 -12.99 6.88 19.05
N ARG A 503 -13.57 5.83 18.49
CA ARG A 503 -13.89 4.58 19.19
C ARG A 503 -13.41 3.40 18.39
N TRP A 504 -12.91 2.39 19.08
CA TRP A 504 -12.40 1.16 18.46
C TRP A 504 -12.56 -0.03 19.39
N SER A 505 -12.18 -1.21 18.92
CA SER A 505 -12.39 -2.49 19.61
C SER A 505 -13.87 -2.70 19.98
N ASN A 506 -14.76 -2.66 18.98
CA ASN A 506 -16.22 -2.75 19.16
C ASN A 506 -16.76 -1.71 20.15
N ASP A 507 -16.33 -0.45 20.00
CA ASP A 507 -16.68 0.70 20.84
C ASP A 507 -16.29 0.59 22.33
N SER A 508 -15.50 -0.42 22.71
CA SER A 508 -15.06 -0.62 24.09
C SER A 508 -13.94 0.32 24.50
N ILE A 509 -13.17 0.83 23.54
CA ILE A 509 -12.12 1.81 23.77
C ILE A 509 -12.54 3.16 23.17
N VAL A 510 -12.29 4.23 23.91
CA VAL A 510 -12.60 5.60 23.52
C VAL A 510 -11.32 6.43 23.59
N GLN A 511 -11.09 7.21 22.54
CA GLN A 511 -10.01 8.17 22.46
C GLN A 511 -10.11 9.19 23.60
N LEU A 512 -9.04 9.39 24.35
CA LEU A 512 -9.00 10.30 25.50
C LEU A 512 -8.26 11.59 25.16
N PHE A 513 -8.90 12.72 25.46
CA PHE A 513 -8.38 14.07 25.25
C PHE A 513 -7.86 14.72 26.54
N ASN A 514 -7.57 13.92 27.58
CA ASN A 514 -7.16 14.41 28.90
C ASN A 514 -5.93 15.35 28.86
N GLY A 515 -5.05 15.19 27.87
CA GLY A 515 -3.89 16.07 27.66
C GLY A 515 -4.26 17.52 27.28
N PHE A 516 -5.51 17.78 26.94
CA PHE A 516 -6.02 19.07 26.48
C PHE A 516 -7.06 19.70 27.43
N LEU A 517 -7.18 19.18 28.66
CA LEU A 517 -8.08 19.75 29.68
C LEU A 517 -7.76 21.23 29.93
N ALA A 518 -8.79 22.06 29.84
CA ALA A 518 -8.70 23.51 30.02
C ALA A 518 -9.54 23.98 31.21
N VAL A 519 -9.06 25.01 31.93
CA VAL A 519 -9.81 25.60 33.07
C VAL A 519 -11.11 26.28 32.66
N SER A 520 -11.27 26.61 31.39
CA SER A 520 -12.46 27.25 30.82
C SER A 520 -12.76 26.66 29.45
N SER A 521 -14.04 26.49 29.16
CA SER A 521 -14.54 26.12 27.83
C SER A 521 -15.01 27.38 27.10
N PRO A 522 -14.68 27.58 25.81
CA PRO A 522 -15.29 28.62 25.01
C PRO A 522 -16.80 28.42 24.95
N PRO A 523 -17.59 29.52 24.78
CA PRO A 523 -19.02 29.41 24.65
C PRO A 523 -19.37 28.59 23.39
N GLN A 524 -20.39 27.74 23.51
CA GLN A 524 -20.96 27.06 22.36
C GLN A 524 -21.70 28.09 21.50
N ILE A 525 -21.35 28.17 20.22
CA ILE A 525 -22.05 29.04 19.27
C ILE A 525 -22.97 28.12 18.48
N SER A 526 -24.28 28.25 18.68
CA SER A 526 -25.28 27.57 17.84
C SER A 526 -25.10 27.98 16.37
N SER A 527 -25.59 27.17 15.44
CA SER A 527 -25.50 27.42 13.99
C SER A 527 -25.68 28.90 13.64
N ILE A 528 -24.69 29.47 12.96
CA ILE A 528 -24.81 30.81 12.39
C ILE A 528 -25.97 30.74 11.41
N SER A 529 -27.03 31.52 11.66
CA SER A 529 -28.24 31.49 10.84
C SER A 529 -27.88 31.66 9.36
N THR A 530 -28.37 30.76 8.50
CA THR A 530 -28.16 30.81 7.04
C THR A 530 -28.91 31.97 6.37
N THR A 531 -29.68 32.75 7.13
CA THR A 531 -30.25 34.02 6.67
C THR A 531 -29.11 35.02 6.44
N LYS A 532 -28.78 35.23 5.16
CA LYS A 532 -27.93 36.34 4.71
C LYS A 532 -28.45 37.64 5.35
N ALA A 533 -27.65 38.27 6.21
CA ALA A 533 -27.90 39.65 6.59
C ALA A 533 -27.82 40.50 5.32
N VAL A 534 -28.96 41.01 4.86
CA VAL A 534 -29.01 42.03 3.81
C VAL A 534 -28.42 43.31 4.41
N ARG A 535 -27.55 44.00 3.67
CA ARG A 535 -26.97 45.28 4.10
C ARG A 535 -28.10 46.28 4.42
N GLY A 536 -28.32 46.54 5.70
CA GLY A 536 -29.21 47.54 6.23
C GLY A 536 -28.64 48.09 7.53
N GLY A 537 -28.81 49.39 7.78
CA GLY A 537 -28.49 49.97 9.08
C GLY A 537 -29.57 49.59 10.08
N TYR A 538 -29.19 48.96 11.18
CA TYR A 538 -30.10 48.65 12.28
C TYR A 538 -29.70 49.48 13.49
N SER A 539 -30.64 50.26 14.01
CA SER A 539 -30.54 50.89 15.33
C SER A 539 -31.33 50.03 16.32
N ALA A 540 -30.67 49.49 17.33
CA ALA A 540 -31.32 48.88 18.47
C ALA A 540 -31.24 49.84 19.65
N GLU A 541 -32.37 50.12 20.31
CA GLU A 541 -32.39 50.73 21.63
C GLU A 541 -32.39 49.60 22.67
N ALA A 542 -31.44 49.66 23.61
CA ALA A 542 -31.38 48.78 24.76
C ALA A 542 -31.89 49.56 25.97
N ASP A 543 -33.06 49.17 26.49
CA ASP A 543 -33.56 49.73 27.74
C ASP A 543 -33.05 48.90 28.93
N PHE A 544 -32.35 49.56 29.84
CA PHE A 544 -31.80 48.96 31.06
C PHE A 544 -32.80 49.13 32.21
N PHE A 545 -33.34 48.04 32.73
CA PHE A 545 -34.16 48.07 33.94
C PHE A 545 -33.70 47.05 34.98
N ASP A 546 -32.50 47.24 35.51
CA ASP A 546 -32.19 47.06 36.95
C ASP A 546 -30.78 47.57 37.29
N SER A 547 -30.46 47.60 38.59
CA SER A 547 -29.20 48.09 39.15
C SER A 547 -27.97 47.23 38.84
N THR A 548 -28.10 46.11 38.13
CA THR A 548 -27.01 45.16 37.85
C THR A 548 -26.52 45.15 36.39
N HIS A 549 -27.11 45.94 35.49
CA HIS A 549 -26.67 46.10 34.10
C HIS A 549 -26.51 44.78 33.31
N SER A 550 -27.33 43.76 33.57
CA SER A 550 -27.37 42.55 32.75
C SER A 550 -28.43 42.64 31.64
N VAL A 551 -28.03 42.38 30.40
CA VAL A 551 -28.93 42.32 29.23
C VAL A 551 -29.68 40.99 29.26
N THR A 552 -30.99 41.01 29.48
CA THR A 552 -31.84 39.80 29.57
C THR A 552 -32.55 39.43 28.27
N GLY A 553 -32.40 40.24 27.22
CA GLY A 553 -32.85 39.90 25.87
C GLY A 553 -32.60 41.02 24.86
N LEU A 554 -32.26 40.62 23.63
CA LEU A 554 -32.19 41.48 22.46
C LEU A 554 -33.37 41.09 21.56
N ALA A 555 -34.38 41.94 21.46
CA ALA A 555 -35.45 41.76 20.49
C ALA A 555 -35.08 42.49 19.21
N MET A 556 -34.78 41.75 18.15
CA MET A 556 -34.82 42.29 16.80
C MET A 556 -36.25 42.13 16.25
N PRO A 557 -36.81 43.13 15.55
CA PRO A 557 -38.09 42.98 14.89
C PRO A 557 -38.07 41.94 13.77
#